data_AF-A0A3N9V583-F1
#
_entry.id   AF-A0A3N9V583-F1
#
_cell.length_a   1.000
_cell.length_b   1.000
_cell.length_c   1.000
_cell.angle_alpha   90.00
_cell.angle_beta   90.00
_cell.angle_gamma   90.00
#
_symmetry.space_group_name_H-M   'P 1'
#
loop_
_entity.id
_entity.type
_entity.pdbx_description
1 polymer ?
#
loop_
_entity_poly.entity_id
_entity_poly.type
_entity_poly.pdbx_seq_one_letter_code
_entity_poly.pdbx_strand_id
1 'polypeptide(L)'
;MKKESRTVILIVFLYALLGLLWIYLSDRLLPMFVTTPAGITTWSTIKGWLYVVVTSILLYWLIRRHTEKLLSTQEKLHYKHEQLKLTQNVLADSEEQFHQMFAKHSAMLYLVDVETLAIFDANESAQKFYGYSCN
;
A
#
# COMPACT_ATOMS: atom_id res chain seq x y z
N MET A 1 12.39 -2.44 1.89
CA MET A 1 13.05 -2.52 0.56
C MET A 1 13.75 -3.86 0.28
N LYS A 2 14.54 -4.47 1.21
CA LYS A 2 15.26 -5.75 0.97
C LYS A 2 14.38 -6.99 0.63
N LYS A 3 13.09 -7.00 0.99
CA LYS A 3 12.20 -8.16 0.81
C LYS A 3 11.68 -8.29 -0.63
N GLU A 4 11.40 -7.15 -1.28
CA GLU A 4 10.97 -7.09 -2.69
C GLU A 4 12.08 -7.59 -3.63
N SER A 5 13.32 -7.18 -3.39
CA SER A 5 14.48 -7.57 -4.22
C SER A 5 14.76 -9.08 -4.18
N ARG A 6 14.55 -9.74 -3.03
CA ARG A 6 14.72 -11.20 -2.90
C ARG A 6 13.70 -11.97 -3.72
N THR A 7 12.47 -11.48 -3.79
CA THR A 7 11.41 -12.08 -4.60
C THR A 7 11.74 -11.97 -6.09
N VAL A 8 12.17 -10.79 -6.56
CA VAL A 8 12.59 -10.58 -7.95
C VAL A 8 13.74 -11.50 -8.36
N ILE A 9 14.78 -11.62 -7.53
CA ILE A 9 15.94 -12.49 -7.82
C ILE A 9 15.53 -13.96 -7.91
N LEU A 10 14.65 -14.44 -7.01
CA LEU A 10 14.16 -15.82 -7.04
C LEU A 10 13.41 -16.12 -8.34
N ILE A 11 12.63 -15.15 -8.83
CA ILE A 11 11.86 -15.27 -10.07
C ILE A 11 12.79 -15.34 -11.28
N VAL A 12 13.77 -14.43 -11.36
CA VAL A 12 14.77 -14.43 -12.44
C VAL A 12 15.55 -15.74 -12.43
N PHE A 13 15.92 -16.24 -11.25
CA PHE A 13 16.62 -17.51 -11.10
C PHE A 13 15.76 -18.71 -11.54
N LEU A 14 14.50 -18.77 -11.12
CA LEU A 14 13.58 -19.84 -11.54
C LEU A 14 13.34 -19.81 -13.05
N TYR A 15 13.17 -18.62 -13.64
CA TYR A 15 13.05 -18.46 -15.08
C TYR A 15 14.31 -18.93 -15.82
N ALA A 16 15.50 -18.52 -15.35
CA ALA A 16 16.77 -18.93 -15.93
C ALA A 16 17.00 -20.45 -15.80
N LEU A 17 16.66 -21.05 -14.66
CA LEU A 17 16.85 -22.48 -14.41
C LEU A 17 15.89 -23.32 -15.25
N LEU A 18 14.61 -22.92 -15.36
CA LEU A 18 13.65 -23.54 -16.27
C LEU A 18 14.07 -23.38 -17.74
N GLY A 19 14.58 -22.21 -18.14
CA GLY A 19 15.08 -21.95 -19.48
C GLY A 19 16.30 -22.81 -19.83
N LEU A 20 17.27 -22.91 -18.92
CA LEU A 20 18.46 -23.75 -19.09
C LEU A 20 18.11 -25.24 -19.14
N LEU A 21 17.22 -25.69 -18.25
CA LEU A 21 16.73 -27.07 -18.24
C LEU A 21 15.98 -27.39 -19.54
N TRP A 22 15.19 -26.43 -20.04
CA TRP A 22 14.48 -26.54 -21.31
C TRP A 22 15.41 -26.63 -22.51
N ILE A 23 16.45 -25.79 -22.59
CA ILE A 23 17.45 -25.83 -23.66
C ILE A 23 18.19 -27.18 -23.63
N TYR A 24 18.67 -27.59 -22.46
CA TYR A 24 19.40 -28.85 -22.29
C TYR A 24 18.57 -30.07 -22.70
N LEU A 25 17.31 -30.12 -22.26
CA LEU A 25 16.39 -31.20 -22.60
C LEU A 25 16.00 -31.15 -24.09
N SER A 26 15.87 -29.95 -24.66
CA SER A 26 15.56 -29.77 -26.08
C SER A 26 16.66 -30.29 -26.99
N ASP A 27 17.92 -29.95 -26.69
CA ASP A 27 19.08 -30.36 -27.50
C ASP A 27 19.30 -31.88 -27.46
N ARG A 28 19.04 -32.52 -26.31
CA ARG A 28 19.24 -33.96 -26.11
C ARG A 28 18.13 -34.86 -26.67
N LEU A 29 16.88 -34.37 -26.76
CA LEU A 29 15.74 -35.20 -27.19
C LEU A 29 15.57 -35.28 -28.72
N LEU A 30 15.95 -34.26 -29.48
CA LEU A 30 15.83 -34.24 -30.94
C LEU A 30 16.60 -35.38 -31.64
N PRO A 31 17.88 -35.65 -31.33
CA PRO A 31 18.63 -36.71 -32.02
C PRO A 31 18.24 -38.13 -31.58
N MET A 32 17.46 -38.29 -30.50
CA MET A 32 17.11 -39.60 -29.96
C MET A 32 15.82 -40.18 -30.57
N PHE A 33 14.93 -39.33 -31.10
CA PHE A 33 13.60 -39.77 -31.58
C PHE A 33 13.40 -39.66 -33.09
N VAL A 34 14.22 -38.91 -33.83
CA VAL A 34 13.99 -38.67 -35.26
C VAL A 34 15.29 -38.63 -36.06
N THR A 35 15.45 -39.58 -36.98
CA THR A 35 16.62 -39.70 -37.88
C THR A 35 16.37 -39.06 -39.25
N THR A 36 15.15 -38.61 -39.55
CA THR A 36 14.73 -38.04 -40.86
C THR A 36 14.63 -36.50 -40.83
N PRO A 37 15.22 -35.78 -41.82
CA PRO A 37 15.29 -34.32 -41.84
C PRO A 37 13.94 -33.59 -41.73
N ALA A 38 12.87 -34.15 -42.31
CA ALA A 38 11.54 -33.54 -42.31
C ALA A 38 10.85 -33.56 -40.93
N GLY A 39 11.13 -34.57 -40.09
CA GLY A 39 10.54 -34.68 -38.75
C GLY A 39 11.20 -33.76 -37.71
N ILE A 40 12.43 -33.31 -37.97
CA ILE A 40 13.15 -32.37 -37.10
C ILE A 40 12.44 -31.02 -37.05
N THR A 41 11.96 -30.53 -38.20
CA THR A 41 11.27 -29.24 -38.35
C THR A 41 9.93 -29.17 -37.62
N THR A 42 9.08 -30.20 -37.73
CA THR A 42 7.77 -30.24 -37.07
C THR A 42 7.89 -30.37 -35.55
N TRP A 43 8.84 -31.19 -35.07
CA TRP A 43 9.13 -31.32 -33.64
C TRP A 43 9.72 -30.04 -33.04
N SER A 44 10.48 -29.26 -33.82
CA SER A 44 11.02 -27.97 -33.40
C SER A 44 9.92 -26.92 -33.15
N THR A 45 8.89 -26.87 -33.99
CA THR A 45 7.77 -25.91 -33.84
C THR A 45 6.89 -26.21 -32.63
N ILE A 46 6.57 -27.50 -32.41
CA ILE A 46 5.77 -27.93 -31.24
C ILE A 46 6.51 -27.58 -29.93
N LYS A 47 7.83 -27.74 -29.90
CA LYS A 47 8.65 -27.32 -28.76
C LYS A 47 8.58 -25.81 -28.52
N GLY A 48 8.70 -25.00 -29.59
CA GLY A 48 8.60 -23.55 -29.48
C GLY A 48 7.28 -23.10 -28.85
N TRP A 49 6.17 -23.73 -29.26
CA TRP A 49 4.85 -23.44 -28.70
C TRP A 49 4.75 -23.85 -27.22
N LEU A 50 5.33 -24.99 -26.83
CA LEU A 50 5.33 -25.44 -25.44
C LEU A 50 6.09 -24.47 -24.52
N TYR A 51 7.22 -23.93 -25.00
CA TYR A 51 7.97 -22.89 -24.28
C TYR A 51 7.11 -21.65 -24.05
N VAL A 52 6.49 -21.11 -25.10
CA VAL A 52 5.65 -19.90 -25.02
C VAL A 52 4.48 -20.09 -24.05
N VAL A 53 3.83 -21.25 -24.07
CA VAL A 53 2.73 -21.58 -23.14
C VAL A 53 3.22 -21.60 -21.69
N VAL A 54 4.32 -22.32 -21.42
CA VAL A 54 4.88 -22.42 -20.05
C VAL A 54 5.33 -21.06 -19.54
N THR A 55 6.02 -20.25 -20.36
CA THR A 55 6.45 -18.90 -19.95
C THR A 55 5.26 -17.96 -19.73
N SER A 56 4.21 -18.07 -20.55
CA SER A 56 3.02 -17.25 -20.41
C SER A 56 2.24 -17.58 -19.14
N ILE A 57 2.12 -18.86 -18.78
CA ILE A 57 1.49 -19.30 -17.53
C ILE A 57 2.30 -18.81 -16.32
N LEU A 58 3.63 -18.95 -16.36
CA LEU A 58 4.52 -18.49 -15.28
C LEU A 58 4.38 -16.97 -15.08
N LEU A 59 4.44 -16.19 -16.16
CA LEU A 59 4.31 -14.74 -16.11
C LEU A 59 2.93 -14.30 -15.64
N TYR A 60 1.86 -14.95 -16.12
CA TYR A 60 0.50 -14.66 -15.67
C TYR A 60 0.33 -14.92 -14.17
N TRP A 61 0.81 -16.07 -13.67
CA TRP A 61 0.78 -16.40 -12.25
C TRP A 61 1.57 -15.38 -11.42
N LEU A 62 2.69 -14.92 -11.95
CA LEU A 62 3.53 -13.93 -11.30
C LEU A 62 2.87 -12.55 -11.20
N ILE A 63 2.33 -12.05 -12.31
CA ILE A 63 1.65 -10.76 -12.37
C ILE A 63 0.46 -10.78 -11.40
N ARG A 64 -0.35 -11.84 -11.44
CA ARG A 64 -1.50 -12.00 -10.55
C ARG A 64 -1.11 -11.91 -9.07
N ARG A 65 -0.02 -12.56 -8.67
CA ARG A 65 0.48 -12.54 -7.29
C ARG A 65 0.90 -11.15 -6.80
N HIS A 66 1.36 -10.27 -7.70
CA HIS A 66 1.76 -8.90 -7.33
C HIS A 66 0.60 -7.91 -7.38
N THR A 67 -0.31 -8.02 -8.34
CA THR A 67 -1.42 -7.08 -8.52
C THR A 67 -2.46 -7.18 -7.39
N GLU A 68 -2.78 -8.38 -6.91
CA GLU A 68 -3.77 -8.57 -5.82
C GLU A 68 -3.34 -7.90 -4.50
N LYS A 69 -2.02 -7.79 -4.24
CA LYS A 69 -1.50 -7.09 -3.06
C LYS A 69 -1.55 -5.57 -3.21
N LEU A 70 -1.38 -5.05 -4.42
CA LEU A 70 -1.41 -3.61 -4.68
C LEU A 70 -2.82 -3.06 -4.50
N LEU A 71 -3.84 -3.75 -5.04
CA LEU A 71 -5.24 -3.34 -4.92
C LEU A 71 -5.70 -3.32 -3.45
N SER A 72 -5.44 -4.40 -2.71
CA SER A 72 -5.82 -4.46 -1.28
C SER A 72 -5.08 -3.46 -0.39
N THR A 73 -3.86 -3.04 -0.77
CA THR A 73 -3.12 -1.99 -0.05
C THR A 73 -3.71 -0.62 -0.34
N GLN A 74 -4.07 -0.35 -1.61
CA GLN A 74 -4.74 0.89 -2.01
C GLN A 74 -6.08 1.07 -1.29
N GLU A 75 -6.92 0.02 -1.25
CA GLU A 75 -8.21 0.07 -0.53
C GLU A 75 -8.03 0.37 0.96
N LYS A 76 -7.06 -0.27 1.61
CA LYS A 76 -6.76 -0.02 3.04
C LYS A 76 -6.26 1.40 3.29
N LEU A 77 -5.46 1.95 2.39
CA LEU A 77 -5.00 3.34 2.48
C LEU A 77 -6.18 4.30 2.32
N HIS A 78 -7.06 4.05 1.36
CA HIS A 78 -8.26 4.87 1.15
C HIS A 78 -9.17 4.84 2.37
N TYR A 79 -9.49 3.65 2.88
CA TYR A 79 -10.29 3.48 4.09
C TYR A 79 -9.70 4.20 5.30
N LYS A 80 -8.38 4.09 5.52
CA LYS A 80 -7.71 4.81 6.61
C LYS A 80 -7.78 6.32 6.45
N HIS A 81 -7.62 6.82 5.22
CA HIS A 81 -7.66 8.25 4.95
C HIS A 81 -9.05 8.83 5.21
N GLU A 82 -10.09 8.11 4.79
CA GLU A 82 -11.48 8.46 5.04
C GLU A 82 -11.80 8.49 6.55
N GLN A 83 -11.36 7.48 7.30
CA GLN A 83 -11.54 7.43 8.76
C GLN A 83 -10.83 8.57 9.49
N LEU A 84 -9.62 8.94 9.07
CA LEU A 84 -8.90 10.09 9.65
C LEU A 84 -9.64 11.39 9.39
N LYS A 85 -10.17 11.56 8.17
CA LYS A 85 -10.94 12.75 7.80
C LYS A 85 -12.22 12.87 8.64
N LEU A 86 -12.93 11.77 8.84
CA LEU A 86 -14.12 11.75 9.71
C LEU A 86 -13.75 12.08 11.16
N THR A 87 -12.69 11.48 11.68
CA THR A 87 -12.20 11.75 13.04
C THR A 87 -11.80 13.23 13.21
N GLN A 88 -11.13 13.80 12.21
CA GLN A 88 -10.73 15.21 12.22
C GLN A 88 -11.94 16.15 12.17
N ASN A 89 -12.95 15.83 11.36
CA ASN A 89 -14.18 16.62 11.29
C ASN A 89 -14.94 16.57 12.63
N VAL A 90 -15.08 15.39 13.24
CA VAL A 90 -15.71 15.25 14.57
C VAL A 90 -14.93 16.03 15.63
N LEU A 91 -13.60 16.00 15.57
CA LEU A 91 -12.76 16.78 16.48
C LEU A 91 -12.97 18.29 16.28
N ALA A 92 -12.94 18.76 15.03
CA ALA A 92 -13.17 20.17 14.70
C ALA A 92 -14.57 20.64 15.14
N ASP A 93 -15.61 19.84 14.92
CA ASP A 93 -16.97 20.15 15.37
C ASP A 93 -17.03 20.21 16.91
N SER A 94 -16.36 19.29 17.61
CA SER A 94 -16.31 19.30 19.08
C SER A 94 -15.52 20.49 19.63
N GLU A 95 -14.45 20.90 18.94
CA GLU A 95 -13.62 22.04 19.29
C GLU A 95 -14.41 23.35 19.09
N GLU A 96 -15.12 23.49 17.97
CA GLU A 96 -15.97 24.66 17.72
C GLU A 96 -17.10 24.76 18.76
N GLN A 97 -17.76 23.65 19.08
CA GLN A 97 -18.78 23.62 20.12
C GLN A 97 -18.20 24.03 21.48
N PHE A 98 -17.00 23.56 21.82
CA PHE A 98 -16.30 23.96 23.04
C PHE A 98 -15.99 25.46 23.04
N HIS A 99 -15.40 26.00 21.98
CA HIS A 99 -15.08 27.42 21.86
C HIS A 99 -16.33 28.30 21.99
N GLN A 100 -17.42 27.93 21.32
CA GLN A 100 -18.69 28.66 21.40
C GLN A 100 -19.30 28.58 22.81
N MET A 101 -19.29 27.39 23.43
CA MET A 101 -19.75 27.21 24.80
C MET A 101 -18.93 28.08 25.74
N PHE A 102 -17.61 27.96 25.72
CA PHE A 102 -16.70 28.70 26.60
C PHE A 102 -16.91 30.21 26.47
N ALA A 103 -16.85 30.75 25.25
CA ALA A 103 -16.92 32.17 24.99
C ALA A 103 -18.25 32.80 25.44
N LYS A 104 -19.38 32.12 25.18
CA LYS A 104 -20.73 32.65 25.46
C LYS A 104 -21.28 32.26 26.84
N HIS A 105 -20.58 31.42 27.60
CA HIS A 105 -21.06 30.99 28.91
C HIS A 105 -21.18 32.17 29.89
N SER A 106 -22.27 32.22 30.66
CA SER A 106 -22.53 33.31 31.61
C SER A 106 -21.71 33.21 32.90
N ALA A 107 -21.23 32.01 33.26
CA ALA A 107 -20.30 31.87 34.38
C ALA A 107 -18.89 32.37 34.00
N MET A 108 -18.17 32.87 34.99
CA MET A 108 -16.78 33.27 34.88
C MET A 108 -15.88 32.03 34.75
N LEU A 109 -15.25 31.84 33.59
CA LEU A 109 -14.36 30.73 33.31
C LEU A 109 -12.98 31.24 32.88
N TYR A 110 -11.93 30.60 33.37
CA TYR A 110 -10.54 30.83 33.01
C TYR A 110 -9.88 29.48 32.77
N LEU A 111 -9.02 29.42 31.78
CA LEU A 111 -8.15 28.28 31.56
C LEU A 111 -6.77 28.62 32.12
N VAL A 112 -6.26 27.73 32.95
CA VAL A 112 -4.97 27.87 33.60
C VAL A 112 -4.05 26.76 33.14
N ASP A 113 -2.80 27.13 32.85
CA ASP A 113 -1.74 26.16 32.65
C ASP A 113 -1.42 25.48 34.00
N VAL A 114 -1.40 24.15 34.02
CA VAL A 114 -1.30 23.38 35.28
C VAL A 114 0.11 23.46 35.88
N GLU A 115 1.15 23.70 35.07
CA GLU A 115 2.53 23.76 35.53
C GLU A 115 2.91 25.15 36.05
N THR A 116 2.50 26.19 35.34
CA THR A 116 2.86 27.59 35.64
C THR A 116 1.79 28.33 36.43
N LEU A 117 0.57 27.78 36.51
CA LEU A 117 -0.62 28.42 37.06
C LEU A 117 -0.98 29.74 36.37
N ALA A 118 -0.39 30.02 35.21
CA ALA A 118 -0.71 31.19 34.42
C ALA A 118 -2.09 31.02 33.79
N ILE A 119 -2.91 32.07 33.85
CA ILE A 119 -4.16 32.14 33.10
C ILE A 119 -3.79 32.30 31.63
N PHE A 120 -4.10 31.30 30.80
CA PHE A 120 -3.84 31.37 29.37
C PHE A 120 -5.05 31.84 28.57
N ASP A 121 -6.26 31.70 29.12
CA ASP A 121 -7.49 32.18 28.48
C ASP A 121 -8.60 32.48 29.49
N ALA A 122 -9.53 33.35 29.14
CA ALA A 122 -10.69 33.73 29.93
C ALA A 122 -11.88 34.07 29.04
N ASN A 123 -13.07 33.59 29.41
CA ASN A 123 -14.28 33.87 28.64
C ASN A 123 -14.80 35.32 28.78
N GLU A 124 -15.77 35.72 27.97
CA GLU A 124 -16.24 37.11 27.94
C GLU A 124 -16.83 37.57 29.30
N SER A 125 -17.56 36.67 29.97
CA SER A 125 -18.13 36.93 31.31
C SER A 125 -17.06 37.17 32.37
N ALA A 126 -15.98 36.38 32.31
CA ALA A 126 -14.80 36.54 33.13
C ALA A 126 -14.11 37.89 32.92
N GLN A 127 -13.82 38.24 31.67
CA GLN A 127 -13.17 39.51 31.32
C GLN A 127 -14.01 40.70 31.77
N LYS A 128 -15.34 40.66 31.58
CA LYS A 128 -16.26 41.71 32.03
C LYS A 128 -16.30 41.86 33.56
N PHE A 129 -16.30 40.75 34.29
CA PHE A 129 -16.36 40.79 35.75
C PHE A 129 -15.07 41.33 36.37
N TYR A 130 -13.91 40.87 35.89
CA TYR A 130 -12.61 41.28 36.43
C TYR A 130 -12.08 42.59 35.82
N GLY A 131 -12.59 43.01 34.66
CA GLY A 131 -12.21 44.26 34.00
C GLY A 131 -10.91 44.20 33.20
N TYR A 132 -10.37 43.01 32.96
CA TYR A 132 -9.13 42.79 32.21
C TYR A 132 -9.40 41.88 31.00
N SER A 133 -8.81 42.22 29.85
CA SER A 133 -8.79 41.35 28.68
C SER A 133 -7.62 40.37 28.75
N CYS A 134 -7.83 39.12 28.31
CA CYS A 134 -6.72 38.20 28.03
C CYS A 134 -6.07 38.61 26.70
N ASN A 135 -4.75 38.82 26.71
CA ASN A 135 -3.91 39.14 25.55
C ASN A 135 -3.10 37.91 25.15
#